data_AF-A0A4D9DCX3-F1
#
_entry.id   AF-A0A4D9DCX3-F1
#
_cell.length_a   1.000
_cell.length_b   1.000
_cell.length_c   1.000
_cell.angle_alpha   90.00
_cell.angle_beta   90.00
_cell.angle_gamma   90.00
#
_symmetry.space_group_name_H-M   'P 1'
#
loop_
_entity.id
_entity.type
_entity.pdbx_description
1 polymer ?
#
loop_
_entity_poly.entity_id
_entity_poly.type
_entity_poly.pdbx_seq_one_letter_code
_entity_poly.pdbx_strand_id
1 'polypeptide(L)'
;MRSLGARQISAWIGPHICGGCYEVPQAMWDDVVARHPAAASTTSWGTPALDLGAGVAAQLAQEGVASERVEVCTFESADHHSYRRDGLAAGRLAAFIWLE
;
A
#
# COMPACT_ATOMS: atom_id res chain seq x y z
N MET A 1 -17.53 -8.00 5.88
CA MET A 1 -17.70 -9.23 5.07
C MET A 1 -18.20 -10.41 5.90
N ARG A 2 -17.53 -10.79 7.01
CA ARG A 2 -17.98 -11.91 7.86
C ARG A 2 -19.40 -11.76 8.42
N SER A 3 -19.76 -10.54 8.86
CA SER A 3 -21.13 -10.24 9.31
C SER A 3 -22.20 -10.43 8.23
N LEU A 4 -21.80 -10.43 6.95
CA LEU A 4 -22.66 -10.68 5.80
C LEU A 4 -22.61 -12.16 5.33
N GLY A 5 -21.94 -13.05 6.10
CA GLY A 5 -21.90 -14.49 5.84
C GLY A 5 -20.64 -15.00 5.13
N ALA A 6 -19.67 -14.15 4.79
CA ALA A 6 -18.42 -14.58 4.15
C ALA A 6 -17.58 -15.45 5.10
N ARG A 7 -17.20 -16.65 4.65
CA ARG A 7 -16.35 -17.60 5.42
C ARG A 7 -14.91 -17.64 4.93
N GLN A 8 -14.70 -17.49 3.63
CA GLN A 8 -13.39 -17.43 3.00
C GLN A 8 -13.23 -16.05 2.39
N ILE A 9 -12.17 -15.35 2.78
CA ILE A 9 -11.87 -14.00 2.32
C ILE A 9 -10.43 -14.02 1.84
N SER A 10 -10.22 -13.56 0.60
CA SER A 10 -8.91 -13.24 0.05
C SER A 10 -8.90 -11.75 -0.33
N ALA A 11 -7.70 -11.20 -0.46
CA ALA A 11 -7.50 -9.80 -0.81
C ALA A 11 -6.43 -9.63 -1.90
N TRP A 12 -6.62 -8.63 -2.75
CA TRP A 12 -5.56 -8.14 -3.64
C TRP A 12 -5.14 -6.75 -3.18
N ILE A 13 -3.84 -6.57 -2.97
CA ILE A 13 -3.21 -5.26 -2.74
C ILE A 13 -2.76 -4.76 -4.12
N GLY A 14 -3.54 -3.86 -4.70
CA GLY A 14 -3.29 -3.32 -6.05
C GLY A 14 -2.07 -2.39 -6.14
N PRO A 15 -1.81 -1.80 -7.33
CA PRO A 15 -0.70 -0.88 -7.54
C PRO A 15 -0.70 0.28 -6.54
N HIS A 16 0.43 0.51 -5.89
CA HIS A 16 0.62 1.55 -4.88
C HIS A 16 2.05 2.08 -4.95
N ILE A 17 2.37 3.15 -4.24
CA ILE A 17 3.77 3.60 -4.13
C ILE A 17 4.54 2.62 -3.22
N CYS A 18 5.70 2.14 -3.67
CA CYS A 18 6.49 1.16 -2.92
C CYS A 18 7.21 1.79 -1.72
N GLY A 19 7.66 0.95 -0.78
CA GLY A 19 8.45 1.38 0.39
C GLY A 19 9.75 2.11 0.03
N GLY A 20 10.35 1.77 -1.12
CA GLY A 20 11.54 2.43 -1.63
C GLY A 20 11.31 3.85 -2.18
N CYS A 21 10.06 4.26 -2.40
CA CYS A 21 9.74 5.58 -2.95
C CYS A 21 8.87 6.45 -2.04
N TYR A 22 8.18 5.86 -1.07
CA TYR A 22 7.22 6.59 -0.24
C TYR A 22 7.88 7.32 0.94
N GLU A 23 8.71 8.31 0.60
CA GLU A 23 9.33 9.21 1.57
C GLU A 23 8.28 9.93 2.41
N VAL A 24 8.55 10.05 3.71
CA VAL A 24 7.75 10.82 4.67
C VAL A 24 8.66 11.54 5.68
N PRO A 25 8.19 12.63 6.33
CA PRO A 25 8.93 13.24 7.44
C PRO A 25 9.13 12.26 8.61
N GLN A 26 10.24 12.37 9.34
CA GLN A 26 10.58 11.49 10.47
C GLN A 26 9.44 11.36 11.48
N ALA A 27 8.80 12.46 11.87
CA ALA A 27 7.71 12.42 12.84
C ALA A 27 6.51 11.57 12.38
N MET A 28 6.22 11.56 11.06
CA MET A 28 5.18 10.70 10.49
C MET A 28 5.64 9.24 10.45
N TRP A 29 6.91 9.01 10.11
CA TRP A 29 7.50 7.67 10.14
C TRP A 29 7.39 7.06 11.54
N ASP A 30 7.81 7.79 12.57
CA ASP A 30 7.80 7.34 13.98
C ASP A 30 6.37 6.96 14.42
N ASP A 31 5.40 7.84 14.14
CA ASP A 31 4.00 7.65 14.51
C ASP A 31 3.36 6.44 13.81
N VAL A 32 3.63 6.25 12.52
CA VAL A 32 3.09 5.11 11.77
C VAL A 32 3.76 3.81 12.19
N VAL A 33 5.09 3.77 12.31
CA VAL A 33 5.84 2.54 12.63
C VAL A 33 5.57 2.08 14.07
N ALA A 34 5.33 2.99 15.00
CA ALA A 34 4.90 2.65 16.36
C ALA A 34 3.59 1.82 16.37
N ARG A 35 2.68 2.07 15.44
CA ARG A 35 1.38 1.38 15.33
C ARG A 35 1.39 0.24 14.32
N HIS A 36 2.21 0.34 13.28
CA HIS A 36 2.29 -0.59 12.17
C HIS A 36 3.76 -0.90 11.84
N PRO A 37 4.45 -1.73 12.66
CA PRO A 37 5.89 -1.98 12.50
C PRO A 37 6.27 -2.55 11.12
N ALA A 38 5.38 -3.33 10.50
CA ALA A 38 5.60 -3.90 9.17
C ALA A 38 5.64 -2.84 8.05
N ALA A 39 5.19 -1.62 8.31
CA ALA A 39 5.28 -0.52 7.33
C ALA A 39 6.64 0.19 7.35
N ALA A 40 7.55 -0.14 8.26
CA ALA A 40 8.86 0.49 8.33
C ALA A 40 9.66 0.23 7.04
N SER A 41 10.13 1.30 6.40
CA SER A 41 10.98 1.23 5.21
C SER A 41 11.96 2.41 5.16
N THR A 42 12.84 2.36 4.17
CA THR A 42 13.77 3.42 3.81
C THR A 42 13.70 3.61 2.30
N THR A 43 13.70 4.85 1.83
CA THR A 43 13.74 5.11 0.39
C THR A 43 15.01 4.54 -0.24
N SER A 44 15.00 4.35 -1.56
CA SER A 44 16.20 3.97 -2.30
C SER A 44 17.31 5.02 -2.26
N TRP A 45 17.02 6.23 -1.77
CA TRP A 45 17.98 7.32 -1.54
C TRP A 45 18.24 7.62 -0.05
N GLY A 46 17.84 6.72 0.86
CA GLY A 46 18.33 6.71 2.25
C GLY A 46 17.56 7.57 3.25
N THR A 47 16.32 7.94 2.95
CA THR A 47 15.46 8.74 3.83
C THR A 47 14.31 7.91 4.44
N PRO A 48 13.69 8.37 5.54
CA PRO A 48 12.56 7.65 6.16
C PRO A 48 11.41 7.43 5.16
N ALA A 49 10.92 6.19 5.08
CA ALA A 49 9.85 5.82 4.16
C ALA A 49 8.89 4.79 4.76
N LEU A 50 7.72 4.64 4.13
CA LEU A 50 6.71 3.68 4.56
C LEU A 50 6.38 2.68 3.44
N ASP A 51 6.47 1.38 3.72
CA ASP A 51 5.91 0.33 2.86
C ASP A 51 4.44 0.09 3.23
N LEU A 52 3.55 0.81 2.56
CA LEU A 52 2.11 0.67 2.76
C LEU A 52 1.61 -0.74 2.42
N GLY A 53 2.18 -1.38 1.40
CA GLY A 53 1.79 -2.72 0.99
C GLY A 53 2.14 -3.75 2.07
N ALA A 54 3.33 -3.67 2.66
CA ALA A 54 3.73 -4.51 3.78
C ALA A 54 2.86 -4.25 5.03
N GLY A 55 2.56 -2.98 5.32
CA GLY A 55 1.66 -2.61 6.41
C GLY A 55 0.25 -3.20 6.26
N VAL A 56 -0.34 -3.10 5.07
CA VAL A 56 -1.67 -3.67 4.77
C VAL A 56 -1.63 -5.20 4.77
N ALA A 57 -0.60 -5.82 4.19
CA ALA A 57 -0.45 -7.28 4.19
C ALA A 57 -0.37 -7.83 5.61
N ALA A 58 0.37 -7.16 6.50
CA ALA A 58 0.44 -7.55 7.91
C ALA A 58 -0.91 -7.45 8.62
N GLN A 59 -1.69 -6.39 8.36
CA GLN A 59 -3.04 -6.26 8.92
C GLN A 59 -3.99 -7.35 8.40
N LEU A 60 -3.94 -7.66 7.10
CA LEU A 60 -4.75 -8.74 6.51
C LEU A 60 -4.37 -10.10 7.11
N ALA A 61 -3.08 -10.37 7.29
CA ALA A 61 -2.61 -11.60 7.92
C ALA A 61 -3.07 -11.73 9.38
N GLN A 62 -3.05 -10.64 10.17
CA GLN A 62 -3.59 -10.62 11.54
C GLN A 62 -5.08 -10.95 11.59
N GLU A 63 -5.82 -10.58 10.55
CA GLU A 63 -7.23 -10.92 10.38
C GLU A 63 -7.47 -12.32 9.78
N GLY A 64 -6.41 -13.10 9.51
CA GLY A 64 -6.50 -14.41 8.87
C GLY A 64 -6.93 -14.36 7.41
N VAL A 65 -6.67 -13.26 6.71
CA VAL A 65 -6.98 -13.06 5.30
C VAL A 65 -5.72 -13.28 4.46
N ALA A 66 -5.77 -14.24 3.54
CA ALA A 66 -4.71 -14.42 2.55
C ALA A 66 -4.73 -13.24 1.57
N SER A 67 -3.55 -12.71 1.23
CA SER A 67 -3.44 -11.58 0.31
C SER A 67 -2.38 -11.80 -0.75
N GLU A 68 -2.68 -11.30 -1.94
CA GLU A 68 -1.74 -11.22 -3.08
C GLU A 68 -1.39 -9.76 -3.33
N ARG A 69 -0.10 -9.49 -3.55
CA ARG A 69 0.38 -8.15 -3.91
C ARG A 69 0.60 -8.06 -5.41
N VAL A 70 0.09 -6.99 -6.01
CA VAL A 70 0.46 -6.58 -7.36
C VAL A 70 1.74 -5.75 -7.23
N GLU A 71 2.87 -6.33 -7.65
CA GLU A 71 4.20 -5.72 -7.55
C GLU A 71 4.42 -4.63 -8.61
N VAL A 72 3.68 -3.53 -8.47
CA VAL A 72 3.78 -2.34 -9.33
C VAL A 72 3.86 -1.09 -8.45
N CYS A 73 4.97 -0.38 -8.54
CA CYS A 73 5.13 0.93 -7.93
C CYS A 73 4.49 2.01 -8.81
N THR A 74 3.48 2.73 -8.32
CA THR A 74 2.83 3.79 -9.10
C THR A 74 3.76 4.97 -9.37
N PHE A 75 4.74 5.24 -8.50
CA PHE A 75 5.73 6.29 -8.70
C PHE A 75 6.70 5.95 -9.84
N GLU A 76 7.19 4.71 -9.90
CA GLU A 76 8.18 4.27 -10.90
C GLU A 76 7.53 3.93 -12.25
N SER A 77 6.30 3.41 -12.25
CA SER A 77 5.59 3.02 -13.47
C SER A 77 5.05 4.22 -14.24
N ALA A 78 5.42 4.32 -15.52
CA ALA A 78 4.88 5.32 -16.44
C ALA A 78 3.42 5.05 -16.83
N ASP A 79 2.95 3.81 -16.70
CA ASP A 79 1.60 3.38 -17.07
C ASP A 79 0.57 3.65 -15.96
N HIS A 80 1.00 4.16 -14.81
CA HIS A 80 0.15 4.41 -13.65
C HIS A 80 0.19 5.87 -13.22
N HIS A 81 -0.95 6.40 -12.81
CA HIS A 81 -1.01 7.73 -12.21
C HIS A 81 -0.34 7.73 -10.83
N SER A 82 0.49 8.75 -10.57
CA SER A 82 1.12 8.95 -9.27
C SER A 82 1.06 10.41 -8.87
N TYR A 83 0.37 10.69 -7.77
CA TYR A 83 0.36 12.02 -7.19
C TYR A 83 1.75 12.44 -6.69
N ARG A 84 2.56 11.49 -6.20
CA ARG A 84 3.92 11.77 -5.73
C ARG A 84 4.83 12.23 -6.87
N ARG A 85 4.63 11.71 -8.08
CA ARG A 85 5.39 12.08 -9.28
C ARG A 85 4.84 13.32 -9.97
N ASP A 86 3.52 13.35 -10.21
CA ASP A 86 2.90 14.32 -11.13
C ASP A 86 2.13 15.44 -10.41
N GLY A 87 2.02 15.38 -9.07
CA GLY A 87 1.32 16.37 -8.26
C GLY A 87 -0.12 16.60 -8.69
N LEU A 88 -0.54 17.86 -8.79
CA LEU A 88 -1.91 18.24 -9.16
C LEU A 88 -2.30 17.82 -10.58
N ALA A 89 -1.34 17.53 -11.45
CA ALA A 89 -1.60 17.05 -12.82
C ALA A 89 -1.88 15.55 -12.88
N ALA A 90 -1.69 14.81 -11.77
CA ALA A 90 -1.94 13.37 -11.74
C ALA A 90 -3.42 13.04 -12.01
N GLY A 91 -3.66 12.04 -12.87
CA GLY A 91 -4.95 11.36 -12.95
C GLY A 91 -5.25 10.52 -11.70
N ARG A 92 -6.26 9.64 -11.78
CA ARG A 92 -6.63 8.74 -10.67
C ARG A 92 -6.80 7.32 -11.18
N LEU A 93 -6.30 6.37 -10.40
CA LEU A 93 -6.56 4.94 -10.61
C LEU A 93 -7.89 4.58 -9.94
N ALA A 94 -8.54 3.55 -10.47
CA ALA A 94 -9.71 2.93 -9.86
C ALA A 94 -9.53 1.41 -9.85
N ALA A 95 -10.00 0.77 -8.78
CA ALA A 95 -10.05 -0.68 -8.65
C ALA A 95 -11.50 -1.11 -8.54
N PHE A 96 -11.89 -2.14 -9.30
CA PHE A 96 -13.25 -2.65 -9.34
C PHE A 96 -13.24 -4.15 -9.06
N ILE A 97 -14.26 -4.59 -8.31
CA ILE A 97 -14.57 -6.00 -8.11
C ILE A 97 -16.09 -6.13 -8.14
N TRP A 98 -16.61 -7.11 -8.85
CA TRP A 98 -18.04 -7.39 -8.94
C TRP A 98 -18.26 -8.90 -9.00
N LEU A 99 -19.52 -9.29 -8.77
CA LEU A 99 -19.99 -10.64 -9.05
C LEU A 99 -20.72 -10.60 -10.39
N GLU A 100 -20.55 -11.64 -11.19
CA GLU A 100 -21.37 -11.86 -12.39
C GLU A 100 -22.79 -12.29 -12.02
#